data_AF-A0A813YNR4-F1
#
_entry.id   AF-A0A813YNR4-F1
#
_cell.length_a   1.000
_cell.length_b   1.000
_cell.length_c   1.000
_cell.angle_alpha   90.00
_cell.angle_beta   90.00
_cell.angle_gamma   90.00
#
_symmetry.space_group_name_H-M   'P 1'
#
loop_
_entity.id
_entity.type
_entity.pdbx_description
1 polymer ?
#
loop_
_entity_poly.entity_id
_entity_poly.type
_entity_poly.pdbx_seq_one_letter_code
_entity_poly.pdbx_strand_id
1 'polypeptide(L)'
;MFVRWLILTITIDTICFQCAYFGQLVGGLQKSYNNELKTELVNLARQQLNSNTQLASKPIRVLEFYSQIVAGTNYWLIFIVGEEQKCKLTAYKPLPYTHKPIQVTFFKCDNITSINQVTKNNH
;
A
#
# COMPACT_ATOMS: atom_id res chain seq x y z
N MET A 1 54.03 -27.84 -27.44
CA MET A 1 54.09 -27.85 -25.96
C MET A 1 54.54 -26.45 -25.54
N PHE A 2 53.80 -25.57 -24.88
CA PHE A 2 52.57 -25.64 -24.08
C PHE A 2 51.73 -24.40 -24.44
N VAL A 3 50.48 -24.60 -24.86
CA VAL A 3 49.45 -23.55 -24.92
C VAL A 3 48.55 -23.78 -23.72
N ARG A 4 48.65 -22.94 -22.69
CA ARG A 4 47.63 -22.77 -21.64
C ARG A 4 48.11 -21.75 -20.63
N TRP A 5 47.14 -21.04 -20.03
CA TRP A 5 47.26 -19.90 -19.12
C TRP A 5 47.52 -18.61 -19.91
N LEU A 6 46.57 -17.69 -20.06
CA LEU A 6 45.79 -17.05 -19.01
C LEU A 6 44.51 -16.49 -19.66
N ILE A 7 43.38 -17.18 -19.53
CA ILE A 7 42.08 -16.69 -20.01
C ILE A 7 41.17 -16.51 -18.79
N LEU A 8 40.66 -15.29 -18.68
CA LEU A 8 39.52 -14.83 -17.90
C LEU A 8 39.59 -14.99 -16.37
N THR A 9 40.03 -13.92 -15.71
CA THR A 9 39.52 -13.54 -14.37
C THR A 9 39.15 -12.06 -14.39
N ILE A 10 38.17 -11.69 -15.21
CA ILE A 10 37.50 -10.40 -15.09
C ILE A 10 36.00 -10.70 -15.26
N THR A 11 35.19 -10.09 -14.38
CA THR A 11 33.72 -10.07 -14.31
C THR A 11 33.02 -11.05 -13.34
N ILE A 12 33.19 -10.87 -12.02
CA ILE A 12 32.11 -11.22 -11.05
C ILE A 12 31.90 -10.12 -9.97
N ASP A 13 32.38 -8.89 -10.15
CA ASP A 13 32.19 -7.83 -9.14
C ASP A 13 31.32 -6.65 -9.62
N THR A 14 30.41 -6.89 -10.57
CA THR A 14 29.50 -5.82 -11.06
C THR A 14 28.03 -6.23 -11.08
N ILE A 15 27.61 -7.15 -10.22
CA ILE A 15 26.19 -7.36 -9.91
C ILE A 15 26.02 -7.63 -8.41
N CYS A 16 26.38 -6.67 -7.57
CA CYS A 16 25.81 -6.58 -6.23
C CYS A 16 25.69 -5.11 -5.79
N PHE A 17 25.19 -4.25 -6.69
CA PHE A 17 24.99 -2.82 -6.41
C PHE A 17 23.52 -2.39 -6.50
N GLN A 18 22.58 -3.30 -6.22
CA GLN A 18 21.18 -2.96 -5.92
C GLN A 18 20.62 -3.61 -4.65
N CYS A 19 21.41 -4.32 -3.85
CA CYS A 19 20.96 -4.88 -2.56
C CYS A 19 21.04 -3.88 -1.39
N ALA A 20 21.23 -2.59 -1.65
CA ALA A 20 21.29 -1.54 -0.63
C ALA A 20 19.96 -0.78 -0.43
N TYR A 21 18.82 -1.32 -0.88
CA TYR A 21 17.52 -0.86 -0.40
C TYR A 21 17.15 -1.67 0.84
N PHE A 22 17.53 -1.13 1.99
CA PHE A 22 16.99 -1.37 3.33
C PHE A 22 15.79 -2.34 3.32
N GLY A 23 16.07 -3.63 3.56
CA GLY A 23 15.11 -4.71 3.37
C GLY A 23 13.87 -4.52 4.23
N GLN A 24 12.77 -4.10 3.62
CA GLN A 24 11.46 -4.22 4.24
C GLN A 24 11.19 -5.71 4.41
N LEU A 25 11.14 -6.17 5.66
CA LEU A 25 10.89 -7.58 5.97
C LEU A 25 9.55 -8.01 5.37
N VAL A 26 9.56 -9.15 4.68
CA VAL A 26 8.34 -9.74 4.10
C VAL A 26 7.34 -10.01 5.23
N GLY A 27 6.08 -9.64 5.00
CA GLY A 27 4.96 -9.86 5.93
C GLY A 27 4.76 -8.76 6.99
N GLY A 28 5.73 -7.87 7.20
CA GLY A 28 5.62 -6.78 8.17
C GLY A 28 4.66 -5.67 7.73
N LEU A 29 3.81 -5.20 8.65
CA LEU A 29 3.03 -3.99 8.43
C LEU A 29 3.84 -2.75 8.81
N GLN A 30 3.99 -1.81 7.87
CA GLN A 30 4.70 -0.55 8.09
C GLN A 30 3.92 0.65 7.56
N LYS A 31 4.17 1.83 8.14
CA LYS A 31 3.68 3.10 7.58
C LYS A 31 4.33 3.35 6.22
N SER A 32 3.52 3.81 5.28
CA SER A 32 3.97 4.16 3.94
C SER A 32 3.84 5.66 3.70
N TYR A 33 4.81 6.22 2.98
CA TYR A 33 4.91 7.66 2.69
C TYR A 33 4.91 7.95 1.18
N ASN A 34 4.62 6.94 0.35
CA ASN A 34 4.56 7.12 -1.11
C ASN A 34 3.33 7.96 -1.49
N ASN A 35 3.55 9.22 -1.88
CA ASN A 35 2.47 10.17 -2.19
C ASN A 35 1.73 9.85 -3.49
N GLU A 36 2.40 9.27 -4.49
CA GLU A 36 1.78 8.88 -5.77
C GLU A 36 0.76 7.78 -5.53
N LEU A 37 1.19 6.70 -4.86
CA LEU A 37 0.31 5.58 -4.48
C LEU A 37 -0.80 6.02 -3.53
N LYS A 38 -0.49 6.92 -2.59
CA LYS A 38 -1.51 7.49 -1.70
C LYS A 38 -2.60 8.20 -2.50
N THR A 39 -2.23 8.97 -3.53
CA THR A 39 -3.18 9.68 -4.39
C THR A 39 -4.00 8.72 -5.25
N GLU A 40 -3.36 7.69 -5.81
CA GLU A 40 -4.03 6.63 -6.57
C GLU A 40 -5.08 5.91 -5.72
N LEU A 41 -4.73 5.52 -4.48
CA LEU A 41 -5.66 4.86 -3.55
C LEU A 41 -6.80 5.79 -3.10
N VAL A 42 -6.56 7.10 -2.97
CA VAL A 42 -7.64 8.07 -2.70
C VAL A 42 -8.60 8.15 -3.88
N ASN A 43 -8.11 8.09 -5.12
CA ASN A 43 -8.98 8.05 -6.30
C ASN A 43 -9.82 6.77 -6.35
N LEU A 44 -9.22 5.62 -6.02
CA LEU A 44 -9.97 4.36 -5.87
C LEU A 44 -11.01 4.46 -4.75
N ALA A 45 -10.68 5.10 -3.62
CA ALA A 45 -11.62 5.34 -2.53
C ALA A 45 -12.80 6.21 -2.99
N ARG A 46 -12.56 7.26 -3.78
CA ARG A 46 -13.63 8.07 -4.38
C ARG A 46 -14.52 7.26 -5.30
N GLN A 47 -13.95 6.38 -6.12
CA GLN A 47 -14.75 5.48 -6.96
C GLN A 47 -15.67 4.58 -6.14
N GLN A 48 -15.19 4.04 -5.01
CA GLN A 48 -16.03 3.26 -4.09
C GLN A 48 -17.13 4.12 -3.44
N LEU A 49 -16.80 5.35 -3.04
CA LEU A 49 -17.74 6.30 -2.43
C LEU A 49 -18.81 6.81 -3.41
N ASN A 50 -18.54 6.85 -4.71
CA ASN A 50 -19.53 7.28 -5.71
C ASN A 50 -20.81 6.44 -5.70
N SER A 51 -20.74 5.20 -5.21
CA SER A 51 -21.91 4.35 -4.96
C SER A 51 -22.87 4.95 -3.93
N ASN A 52 -22.39 5.87 -3.08
CA ASN A 52 -23.17 6.60 -2.08
C ASN A 52 -23.08 8.11 -2.34
N THR A 53 -24.11 8.65 -2.97
CA THR A 53 -24.18 10.05 -3.44
C THR A 53 -23.98 11.09 -2.33
N GLN A 54 -24.30 10.78 -1.07
CA GLN A 54 -24.10 11.68 0.06
C GLN A 54 -22.63 11.83 0.48
N LEU A 55 -21.80 10.83 0.18
CA LEU A 55 -20.39 10.80 0.56
C LEU A 55 -19.46 11.19 -0.58
N ALA A 56 -19.90 11.02 -1.83
CA ALA A 56 -19.12 11.30 -3.02
C ALA A 56 -18.64 12.77 -3.11
N SER A 57 -19.42 13.72 -2.59
CA SER A 57 -19.11 15.15 -2.64
C SER A 57 -18.31 15.67 -1.44
N LYS A 58 -18.15 14.87 -0.38
CA LYS A 58 -17.49 15.30 0.85
C LYS A 58 -15.96 15.25 0.71
N PRO A 59 -15.21 16.15 1.37
CA PRO A 59 -13.75 16.13 1.32
C PRO A 59 -13.19 14.87 2.00
N ILE A 60 -12.09 14.34 1.46
CA ILE A 60 -11.38 13.18 2.00
C ILE A 60 -10.11 13.66 2.71
N ARG A 61 -9.96 13.30 3.99
CA ARG A 61 -8.74 13.53 4.77
C ARG A 61 -8.10 12.20 5.14
N VAL A 62 -6.94 11.92 4.56
CA VAL A 62 -6.16 10.72 4.88
C VAL A 62 -5.59 10.85 6.30
N LEU A 63 -5.79 9.83 7.12
CA LEU A 63 -5.23 9.75 8.48
C LEU A 63 -3.97 8.90 8.49
N GLU A 64 -4.08 7.67 7.95
CA GLU A 64 -3.01 6.70 8.02
C GLU A 64 -2.91 5.95 6.70
N PHE A 65 -1.67 5.67 6.30
CA PHE A 65 -1.36 4.90 5.12
C PHE A 65 -0.31 3.88 5.48
N TYR A 66 -0.61 2.62 5.22
CA TYR A 66 0.28 1.51 5.51
C TYR A 66 0.45 0.60 4.31
N SER A 67 1.57 -0.12 4.31
CA SER A 67 1.90 -1.14 3.33
C SER A 67 2.42 -2.40 4.01
N GLN A 68 2.15 -3.53 3.39
CA GLN A 68 2.67 -4.84 3.77
C GLN A 68 3.15 -5.55 2.50
N ILE A 69 4.44 -5.91 2.49
CA ILE A 69 5.05 -6.65 1.39
C ILE A 69 4.69 -8.13 1.52
N VAL A 70 4.19 -8.71 0.44
CA VAL A 70 3.79 -10.13 0.28
C VAL A 70 4.31 -10.63 -1.08
N ALA A 71 3.60 -11.56 -1.74
CA ALA A 71 3.77 -11.80 -3.17
C ALA A 71 3.15 -10.66 -4.00
N GLY A 72 3.61 -9.43 -3.79
CA GLY A 72 2.96 -8.17 -4.17
C GLY A 72 2.94 -7.22 -2.97
N THR A 73 2.00 -6.29 -2.93
CA THR A 73 1.88 -5.37 -1.79
C THR A 73 0.43 -5.15 -1.41
N ASN A 74 0.10 -5.39 -0.14
CA ASN A 74 -1.17 -4.96 0.44
C ASN A 74 -1.01 -3.53 0.97
N TYR A 75 -2.03 -2.70 0.74
CA TYR A 75 -2.10 -1.34 1.21
C TYR A 75 -3.34 -1.13 2.07
N TRP A 76 -3.19 -0.40 3.17
CA TRP A 76 -4.30 0.06 4.01
C TRP A 76 -4.33 1.57 4.04
N LEU A 77 -5.43 2.15 3.55
CA LEU A 77 -5.70 3.57 3.59
C LEU A 77 -6.85 3.83 4.57
N ILE A 78 -6.55 4.54 5.66
CA ILE A 78 -7.55 4.97 6.64
C ILE A 78 -7.74 6.47 6.47
N PHE A 79 -8.99 6.90 6.27
CA PHE A 79 -9.31 8.28 5.97
C PHE A 79 -10.67 8.67 6.55
N ILE A 80 -10.91 9.97 6.65
CA ILE A 80 -12.20 10.54 7.04
C ILE A 80 -12.86 11.17 5.81
N VAL A 81 -14.16 10.98 5.70
CA VAL A 81 -15.01 11.63 4.69
C VAL A 81 -15.88 12.68 5.38
N GLY A 82 -15.67 13.95 5.03
CA GLY A 82 -16.23 15.09 5.76
C GLY A 82 -15.67 15.14 7.19
N GLU A 83 -16.54 15.12 8.19
CA GLU A 83 -16.17 15.16 9.61
C GLU A 83 -16.75 13.99 10.43
N GLU A 84 -17.52 13.11 9.80
CA GLU A 84 -18.41 12.19 10.52
C GLU A 84 -18.08 10.71 10.29
N GLN A 85 -17.45 10.38 9.16
CA GLN A 85 -17.27 8.98 8.75
C GLN A 85 -15.79 8.66 8.61
N LYS A 86 -15.36 7.61 9.32
CA LYS A 86 -14.03 7.03 9.18
C LYS A 86 -14.13 5.81 8.26
N CYS A 87 -13.42 5.85 7.15
CA CYS A 87 -13.37 4.78 6.18
C CYS A 87 -12.00 4.10 6.19
N LYS A 88 -12.01 2.81 5.85
CA LYS A 88 -10.84 1.97 5.61
C LYS A 88 -10.97 1.34 4.24
N LEU A 89 -9.98 1.59 3.38
CA LEU A 89 -9.80 0.92 2.11
C LEU A 89 -8.57 0.01 2.20
N THR A 90 -8.74 -1.25 1.79
CA THR A 90 -7.65 -2.18 1.55
C THR A 90 -7.54 -2.43 0.06
N ALA A 91 -6.33 -2.35 -0.46
CA ALA A 91 -6.05 -2.67 -1.85
C ALA A 91 -4.82 -3.56 -1.97
N TYR A 92 -4.82 -4.43 -2.98
CA TYR A 92 -3.70 -5.27 -3.34
C TYR A 92 -3.11 -4.79 -4.67
N LYS A 93 -1.80 -4.55 -4.66
CA LYS A 93 -1.00 -4.28 -5.85
C LYS A 93 -0.24 -5.55 -6.23
N PRO A 94 -0.58 -6.17 -7.37
CA PRO A 94 0.15 -7.31 -7.91
C PRO A 94 1.60 -6.97 -8.27
N LEU A 95 2.44 -8.00 -8.43
CA LEU A 95 3.83 -7.82 -8.84
C LEU A 95 3.92 -7.20 -10.24
N PRO A 96 4.94 -6.35 -10.54
CA PRO A 96 5.00 -5.58 -11.78
C PRO A 96 4.91 -6.40 -13.06
N TYR A 97 5.53 -7.59 -13.10
CA TYR A 97 5.53 -8.47 -14.27
C TYR A 97 4.15 -9.08 -14.60
N THR A 98 3.18 -8.98 -13.68
CA THR A 98 1.82 -9.47 -13.92
C THR A 98 1.01 -8.48 -14.77
N HIS A 99 1.46 -7.22 -14.87
CA HIS A 99 0.75 -6.14 -15.57
C HIS A 99 -0.71 -5.94 -15.12
N LYS A 100 -1.05 -6.41 -13.91
CA LYS A 100 -2.40 -6.29 -13.35
C LYS A 100 -2.52 -4.97 -12.57
N PRO A 101 -3.67 -4.27 -12.66
CA PRO A 101 -3.89 -3.05 -11.90
C PRO A 101 -4.06 -3.34 -10.40
N ILE A 102 -4.00 -2.27 -9.60
CA ILE A 102 -4.35 -2.33 -8.18
C ILE A 102 -5.82 -2.71 -8.04
N GLN A 103 -6.12 -3.63 -7.12
CA GLN A 103 -7.46 -4.13 -6.88
C GLN A 103 -7.90 -3.78 -5.46
N VAL A 104 -9.07 -3.17 -5.31
CA VAL A 104 -9.68 -2.96 -3.99
C VAL A 104 -10.19 -4.29 -3.48
N THR A 105 -9.66 -4.75 -2.35
CA THR A 105 -10.04 -6.02 -1.74
C THR A 105 -11.05 -5.84 -0.61
N PHE A 106 -11.03 -4.68 0.05
CA PHE A 106 -11.98 -4.37 1.13
C PHE A 106 -12.24 -2.87 1.20
N PHE A 107 -13.50 -2.52 1.47
CA PHE A 107 -13.91 -1.14 1.65
C PHE A 107 -15.01 -1.08 2.72
N LYS A 108 -14.81 -0.27 3.76
CA LYS A 108 -15.79 -0.07 4.82
C LYS A 108 -15.73 1.36 5.35
N CYS A 109 -16.89 1.92 5.65
CA CYS A 109 -17.03 3.20 6.34
C CYS A 109 -17.84 3.00 7.62
N ASP A 110 -17.37 3.58 8.72
CA ASP A 110 -17.99 3.53 10.03
C ASP A 110 -18.21 4.97 10.53
N ASN A 111 -19.33 5.22 11.22
CA ASN A 111 -19.60 6.54 11.80
C ASN A 111 -18.71 6.74 13.04
N ILE A 112 -18.02 7.86 13.14
CA ILE A 112 -17.08 8.16 14.25
C ILE A 112 -17.78 8.07 15.61
N THR A 113 -19.05 8.46 15.70
CA THR A 113 -19.84 8.35 16.94
C THR A 113 -20.01 6.90 17.40
N SER A 114 -20.17 5.96 16.47
CA SER A 114 -20.29 4.53 16.79
C SER A 114 -18.98 3.90 17.25
N ILE A 115 -17.83 4.36 16.73
CA ILE A 115 -16.50 3.88 17.12
C ILE A 115 -16.22 4.21 18.60
N ASN A 116 -16.57 5.43 19.02
CA ASN A 116 -16.35 5.90 20.39
C ASN A 116 -17.25 5.19 21.43
N GLN A 117 -18.37 4.61 21.01
CA GLN A 117 -19.23 3.82 21.90
C GLN A 117 -18.70 2.40 22.08
N VAL A 118 -18.16 1.78 21.02
CA VAL A 118 -17.50 0.46 21.11
C VAL A 118 -16.27 0.51 22.02
N THR A 119 -15.46 1.58 21.94
CA THR A 119 -14.27 1.70 22.80
C THR A 119 -14.59 2.04 24.26
N LYS A 120 -15.73 2.65 24.55
CA LYS A 120 -16.17 2.96 25.92
C LYS A 120 -16.79 1.77 26.67
N ASN A 121 -17.32 0.78 25.95
CA ASN A 121 -18.03 -0.36 26.54
C ASN A 121 -17.14 -1.61 26.75
N ASN A 122 -15.84 -1.53 26.43
CA ASN A 122 -14.88 -2.64 26.55
C ASN A 122 -13.91 -2.46 27.73
N HIS A 123 -14.33 -1.76 28.79
CA HIS A 123 -13.55 -1.56 30.01
C HIS A 123 -14.41 -1.78 31.26
#